data_AF-A0A7S2XBF2-F1
#
_entry.id   AF-A0A7S2XBF2-F1
#
_cell.length_a   1.000
_cell.length_b   1.000
_cell.length_c   1.000
_cell.angle_alpha   90.00
_cell.angle_beta   90.00
_cell.angle_gamma   90.00
#
_symmetry.space_group_name_H-M   'P 1'
#
loop_
_entity.id
_entity.type
_entity.pdbx_description
1 polymer ?
#
loop_
_entity_poly.entity_id
_entity_poly.type
_entity_poly.pdbx_seq_one_letter_code
_entity_poly.pdbx_strand_id
1 'polypeptide(L)'
;DQKEVDDVIAIRQLCAEKELHDINADEAGVKKAVGADTNTLDINSKLSRVYQLTGFADSVYAEAYLTVLDYDILLDILVVNQTDEALQKLTVELNTSGDLKLSDRVQEHTIAPHESKTINVSIKVSSTESGVIFGNIVYSTAKGVDKKIVVLNSIHMDIMDYIHPATCTDVEFRSMWAEFEWENKVSVNTDFTDLSEYLNHIVKITNMKCLTPDVEQYRECGFLAANLYACSIFGEDALLNLSVEQHKSGKITGYVRIRSKTQGVALSLGDKITSNQRKDAKPAAK
;
A
#
# COMPACT_ATOMS: atom_id res chain seq x y z
N ASP A 1 15.78 -7.38 39.70
CA ASP A 1 16.95 -6.51 39.42
C ASP A 1 16.57 -5.05 39.57
N GLN A 2 17.07 -4.43 40.64
CA GLN A 2 16.97 -2.98 40.85
C GLN A 2 18.04 -2.32 39.97
N LYS A 3 17.64 -1.51 39.01
CA LYS A 3 18.57 -0.66 38.24
C LYS A 3 18.89 0.58 39.05
N GLU A 4 20.17 0.84 39.28
CA GLU A 4 20.66 2.07 39.91
C GLU A 4 20.76 3.20 38.88
N VAL A 5 20.76 4.44 39.38
CA VAL A 5 20.63 5.68 38.58
C VAL A 5 21.88 5.96 37.72
N ASP A 6 22.99 5.29 38.00
CA ASP A 6 24.28 5.46 37.31
C ASP A 6 24.58 4.38 36.25
N ASP A 7 23.59 3.56 35.88
CA ASP A 7 23.74 2.61 34.77
C ASP A 7 23.95 3.34 33.44
N VAL A 8 25.09 3.09 32.78
CA VAL A 8 25.44 3.69 31.49
C VAL A 8 24.42 3.28 30.42
N ILE A 9 23.74 4.25 29.82
CA ILE A 9 22.82 4.03 28.71
C ILE A 9 23.65 3.73 27.45
N ALA A 10 23.80 2.44 27.12
CA ALA A 10 24.38 2.02 25.86
C ALA A 10 23.39 2.28 24.71
N ILE A 11 23.59 3.37 23.97
CA ILE A 11 22.81 3.70 22.78
C ILE A 11 23.30 2.81 21.63
N ARG A 12 22.58 1.71 21.41
CA ARG A 12 22.93 0.63 20.48
C ARG A 12 23.24 1.08 19.04
N GLN A 13 22.63 2.18 18.59
CA GLN A 13 22.84 2.76 17.25
C GLN A 13 24.19 3.47 17.09
N LEU A 14 24.95 3.66 18.18
CA LEU A 14 26.23 4.37 18.19
C LEU A 14 27.43 3.46 18.51
N CYS A 15 27.21 2.16 18.71
CA CYS A 15 28.29 1.19 18.94
C CYS A 15 28.89 0.69 17.61
N ALA A 16 30.22 0.54 17.58
CA ALA A 16 30.93 0.00 16.42
C ALA A 16 30.64 -1.50 16.23
N GLU A 17 30.56 -1.95 14.97
CA GLU A 17 30.14 -3.32 14.58
C GLU A 17 30.81 -4.47 15.34
N LYS A 18 32.03 -4.28 15.85
CA LYS A 18 32.78 -5.32 16.59
C LYS A 18 32.19 -5.69 17.95
N GLU A 19 31.31 -4.87 18.52
CA GLU A 19 30.71 -5.13 19.85
C GLU A 19 29.27 -5.69 19.77
N LEU A 20 28.70 -5.91 18.58
CA LEU A 20 27.32 -6.37 18.42
C LEU A 20 27.10 -7.88 18.64
N HIS A 21 28.15 -8.67 18.88
CA HIS A 21 28.05 -10.13 18.83
C HIS A 21 27.25 -10.77 19.98
N ASP A 22 27.01 -10.04 21.07
CA ASP A 22 26.30 -10.54 22.26
C ASP A 22 24.89 -9.98 22.44
N ILE A 23 24.37 -9.24 21.46
CA ILE A 23 23.03 -8.64 21.51
C ILE A 23 22.21 -9.33 20.43
N ASN A 24 21.17 -10.08 20.80
CA ASN A 24 20.20 -10.65 19.84
C ASN A 24 19.70 -9.53 18.92
N ALA A 25 20.29 -9.43 17.73
CA ALA A 25 20.08 -8.36 16.79
C ALA A 25 18.83 -8.67 15.98
N ASP A 26 17.87 -7.76 15.97
CA ASP A 26 16.95 -7.63 14.85
C ASP A 26 17.76 -7.14 13.65
N GLU A 27 18.42 -8.06 12.95
CA GLU A 27 19.22 -7.78 11.75
C GLU A 27 18.45 -6.95 10.72
N ALA A 28 17.12 -7.05 10.69
CA ALA A 28 16.25 -6.29 9.80
C ALA A 28 16.33 -4.77 10.03
N GLY A 29 16.46 -4.31 11.29
CA GLY A 29 16.55 -2.89 11.61
C GLY A 29 17.90 -2.28 11.24
N VAL A 30 18.98 -3.04 11.45
CA VAL A 30 20.35 -2.61 11.14
C VAL A 30 20.58 -2.56 9.63
N LYS A 31 20.11 -3.57 8.89
CA LYS A 31 20.21 -3.62 7.42
C LYS A 31 19.47 -2.45 6.75
N LYS A 32 18.33 -2.01 7.30
CA LYS A 32 17.58 -0.83 6.82
C LYS A 32 18.33 0.49 7.08
N ALA A 33 19.08 0.59 8.19
CA ALA A 33 19.81 1.80 8.55
C ALA A 33 21.14 1.99 7.78
N VAL A 34 21.76 0.91 7.31
CA VAL A 34 23.08 0.93 6.64
C VAL A 34 22.97 1.05 5.10
N GLY A 35 21.77 0.99 4.52
CA GLY A 35 21.53 1.27 3.10
C GLY A 35 22.15 0.26 2.11
N ALA A 36 22.58 -0.91 2.60
CA ALA A 36 23.36 -1.89 1.84
C ALA A 36 22.56 -2.67 0.77
N ASP A 37 21.23 -2.56 0.73
CA ASP A 37 20.36 -3.31 -0.20
C ASP A 37 19.58 -2.43 -1.21
N THR A 38 20.12 -1.26 -1.60
CA THR A 38 19.46 -0.40 -2.61
C THR A 38 19.82 -0.78 -4.06
N ASN A 39 19.64 -2.04 -4.44
CA ASN A 39 19.85 -2.50 -5.81
C ASN A 39 18.54 -2.50 -6.63
N THR A 40 18.29 -1.43 -7.39
CA THR A 40 17.34 -1.27 -8.54
C THR A 40 15.84 -1.52 -8.32
N LEU A 41 15.42 -2.46 -7.46
CA LEU A 41 14.02 -2.74 -7.12
C LEU A 41 13.39 -1.60 -6.32
N ASP A 42 14.20 -0.93 -5.49
CA ASP A 42 13.79 0.19 -4.62
C ASP A 42 13.42 1.47 -5.41
N ILE A 43 14.02 1.68 -6.59
CA ILE A 43 13.72 2.86 -7.42
C ILE A 43 12.34 2.72 -8.06
N ASN A 44 12.00 1.53 -8.57
CA ASN A 44 10.68 1.28 -9.14
C ASN A 44 9.56 1.36 -8.09
N SER A 45 9.82 0.91 -6.85
CA SER A 45 8.86 1.05 -5.74
C SER A 45 8.77 2.49 -5.20
N LYS A 46 9.79 3.33 -5.41
CA LYS A 46 9.74 4.76 -5.10
C LYS A 46 9.00 5.54 -6.18
N LEU A 47 9.20 5.19 -7.46
CA LEU A 47 8.51 5.81 -8.58
C LEU A 47 7.01 5.48 -8.60
N SER A 48 6.59 4.31 -8.10
CA SER A 48 5.17 3.98 -7.95
C SER A 48 4.43 4.86 -6.93
N ARG A 49 5.16 5.70 -6.17
CA ARG A 49 4.61 6.63 -5.17
C ARG A 49 4.55 8.07 -5.67
N VAL A 50 4.85 8.31 -6.94
CA VAL A 50 4.74 9.62 -7.60
C VAL A 50 3.42 9.68 -8.36
N TYR A 51 2.59 10.66 -8.03
CA TYR A 51 1.29 10.89 -8.68
C TYR A 51 1.31 12.23 -9.42
N GLN A 52 1.03 12.17 -10.72
CA GLN A 52 0.82 13.37 -11.53
C GLN A 52 -0.57 13.94 -11.25
N LEU A 53 -0.61 15.13 -10.64
CA LEU A 53 -1.86 15.76 -10.23
C LEU A 53 -2.44 16.69 -11.30
N THR A 54 -1.60 17.28 -12.16
CA THR A 54 -2.04 18.12 -13.28
C THR A 54 -1.35 17.74 -14.59
N GLY A 55 -1.92 18.14 -15.72
CA GLY A 55 -1.34 17.89 -17.04
C GLY A 55 -0.11 18.77 -17.30
N PHE A 56 0.78 18.31 -18.19
CA PHE A 56 1.96 19.08 -18.59
C PHE A 56 1.66 20.41 -19.29
N ALA A 57 0.43 20.59 -19.78
CA ALA A 57 -0.04 21.79 -20.46
C ALA A 57 -0.85 22.74 -19.54
N ASP A 58 -1.07 22.36 -18.28
CA ASP A 58 -1.79 23.20 -17.34
C ASP A 58 -0.89 24.35 -16.87
N SER A 59 -1.49 25.53 -16.62
CA SER A 59 -0.73 26.71 -16.18
C SER A 59 0.06 26.50 -14.89
N VAL A 60 -0.37 25.54 -14.07
CA VAL A 60 0.32 25.10 -12.86
C VAL A 60 0.53 23.60 -12.96
N TYR A 61 1.79 23.19 -13.00
CA TYR A 61 2.16 21.79 -12.95
C TYR A 61 2.25 21.33 -11.50
N ALA A 62 1.70 20.16 -11.19
CA ALA A 62 1.77 19.58 -9.86
C ALA A 62 2.00 18.07 -9.91
N GLU A 63 2.98 17.62 -9.12
CA GLU A 63 3.24 16.21 -8.81
C GLU A 63 3.25 16.03 -7.31
N ALA A 64 2.79 14.88 -6.84
CA ALA A 64 2.86 14.53 -5.44
C ALA A 64 3.69 13.27 -5.23
N TYR A 65 4.59 13.32 -4.26
CA TYR A 65 5.29 12.15 -3.76
C TYR A 65 4.66 11.72 -2.43
N LEU A 66 4.28 10.45 -2.35
CA LEU A 66 3.54 9.91 -1.22
C LEU A 66 4.43 9.04 -0.33
N THR A 67 4.46 9.35 0.97
CA THR A 67 5.11 8.54 1.99
C THR A 67 4.10 8.10 3.02
N VAL A 68 3.98 6.79 3.23
CA VAL A 68 3.12 6.24 4.29
C VAL A 68 3.96 5.88 5.50
N LEU A 69 3.55 6.42 6.64
CA LEU A 69 3.97 6.07 7.99
C LEU A 69 2.75 5.49 8.71
N ASP A 70 2.97 4.65 9.71
CA ASP A 70 1.95 3.79 10.34
C ASP A 70 0.57 4.43 10.53
N TYR A 71 0.45 5.70 10.95
CA TYR A 71 -0.84 6.39 11.08
C TYR A 71 -0.93 7.71 10.29
N ASP A 72 0.12 8.05 9.54
CA ASP A 72 0.27 9.33 8.86
C ASP A 72 0.70 9.10 7.40
N ILE A 73 -0.06 9.64 6.46
CA ILE A 73 0.36 9.79 5.07
C ILE A 73 0.91 11.19 4.91
N LEU A 74 2.18 11.27 4.51
CA LEU A 74 2.84 12.51 4.13
C LEU A 74 2.81 12.65 2.61
N LEU A 75 2.28 13.77 2.14
CA LEU A 75 2.19 14.11 0.73
C LEU A 75 3.05 15.32 0.44
N ASP A 76 4.11 15.12 -0.34
CA ASP A 76 5.01 16.18 -0.77
C ASP A 76 4.61 16.62 -2.18
N ILE A 77 3.92 17.75 -2.27
CA ILE A 77 3.37 18.26 -3.54
C ILE A 77 4.34 19.28 -4.12
N LEU A 78 5.04 18.91 -5.19
CA LEU A 78 5.80 19.84 -6.00
C LEU A 78 4.85 20.62 -6.89
N VAL A 79 4.79 21.93 -6.72
CA VAL A 79 4.01 22.85 -7.54
C VAL A 79 4.98 23.70 -8.37
N VAL A 80 4.81 23.72 -9.68
CA VAL A 80 5.63 24.51 -10.61
C VAL A 80 4.75 25.50 -11.36
N ASN A 81 5.10 26.77 -11.29
CA ASN A 81 4.46 27.80 -12.09
C ASN A 81 5.03 27.73 -13.51
N GLN A 82 4.21 27.36 -14.51
CA GLN A 82 4.66 27.32 -15.90
C GLN A 82 4.46 28.66 -16.64
N THR A 83 3.94 29.69 -15.95
CA THR A 83 3.57 30.96 -16.56
C THR A 83 4.61 32.06 -16.30
N ASP A 84 4.57 33.10 -17.13
CA ASP A 84 5.37 34.32 -16.96
C ASP A 84 4.84 35.28 -15.88
N GLU A 85 3.73 34.94 -15.21
CA GLU A 85 3.12 35.75 -14.18
C GLU A 85 3.31 35.11 -12.79
N ALA A 86 3.48 35.94 -11.76
CA ALA A 86 3.57 35.44 -10.39
C ALA A 86 2.20 34.93 -9.91
N LEU A 87 2.17 33.71 -9.36
CA LEU A 87 1.00 33.13 -8.72
C LEU A 87 0.97 33.64 -7.28
N GLN A 88 -0.08 34.37 -6.91
CA GLN A 88 -0.28 34.93 -5.59
C GLN A 88 -1.39 34.17 -4.86
N LYS A 89 -1.25 34.04 -3.54
CA LYS A 89 -2.23 33.34 -2.68
C LYS A 89 -2.57 31.95 -3.20
N LEU A 90 -1.58 31.24 -3.72
CA LEU A 90 -1.72 29.87 -4.17
C LEU A 90 -1.96 28.98 -2.96
N THR A 91 -3.08 28.27 -2.96
CA THR A 91 -3.47 27.28 -1.97
C THR A 91 -3.70 25.94 -2.64
N VAL A 92 -3.29 24.87 -1.97
CA VAL A 92 -3.68 23.51 -2.34
C VAL A 92 -4.79 23.09 -1.40
N GLU A 93 -6.00 22.95 -1.93
CA GLU A 93 -7.18 22.56 -1.15
C GLU A 93 -7.47 21.07 -1.42
N LEU A 94 -7.08 20.23 -0.48
CA LEU A 94 -7.31 18.79 -0.54
C LEU A 94 -8.54 18.41 0.27
N ASN A 95 -9.22 17.37 -0.21
CA ASN A 95 -10.29 16.66 0.43
C ASN A 95 -9.99 15.17 0.37
N THR A 96 -10.55 14.43 1.32
CA THR A 96 -10.35 13.00 1.46
C THR A 96 -11.68 12.28 1.54
N SER A 97 -11.72 11.04 1.06
CA SER A 97 -12.83 10.11 1.19
C SER A 97 -12.37 8.82 1.88
N GLY A 98 -13.28 8.15 2.58
CA GLY A 98 -13.00 7.02 3.46
C GLY A 98 -12.50 7.45 4.84
N ASP A 99 -11.75 6.59 5.50
CA ASP A 99 -11.20 6.80 6.85
C ASP A 99 -9.92 7.67 6.91
N LEU A 100 -9.78 8.57 5.94
CA LEU A 100 -8.68 9.53 5.84
C LEU A 100 -9.10 10.89 6.40
N LYS A 101 -8.32 11.44 7.33
CA LYS A 101 -8.56 12.75 7.95
C LYS A 101 -7.43 13.72 7.65
N LEU A 102 -7.73 14.78 6.89
CA LEU A 102 -6.80 15.87 6.68
C LEU A 102 -6.53 16.58 8.01
N SER A 103 -5.25 16.65 8.40
CA SER A 103 -4.85 17.27 9.68
C SER A 103 -4.26 18.67 9.52
N ASP A 104 -3.91 19.05 8.29
CA ASP A 104 -3.19 20.28 8.01
C ASP A 104 -4.12 21.46 7.66
N ARG A 105 -3.65 22.68 7.95
CA ARG A 105 -4.34 23.91 7.58
C ARG A 105 -3.84 24.37 6.22
N VAL A 106 -4.78 24.84 5.38
CA VAL A 106 -4.45 25.41 4.07
C VAL A 106 -3.50 26.60 4.24
N GLN A 107 -2.34 26.55 3.57
CA GLN A 107 -1.33 27.60 3.58
C GLN A 107 -1.32 28.35 2.25
N GLU A 108 -1.23 29.68 2.33
CA GLU A 108 -1.08 30.53 1.15
C GLU A 108 0.39 30.65 0.76
N HIS A 109 0.66 30.55 -0.54
CA HIS A 109 1.99 30.69 -1.11
C HIS A 109 2.00 31.67 -2.27
N THR A 110 3.15 32.30 -2.48
CA THR A 110 3.44 33.07 -3.69
C THR A 110 4.57 32.37 -4.41
N ILE A 111 4.38 32.08 -5.70
CA ILE A 111 5.35 31.38 -6.54
C ILE A 111 5.69 32.31 -7.71
N ALA A 112 6.98 32.62 -7.90
CA ALA A 112 7.43 33.47 -8.97
C ALA A 112 7.25 32.79 -10.35
N PRO A 113 7.33 33.56 -11.46
CA PRO A 113 7.33 32.98 -12.81
C PRO A 113 8.39 31.88 -12.95
N HIS A 114 8.01 30.72 -13.52
CA HIS A 114 8.90 29.57 -13.74
C HIS A 114 9.55 28.98 -12.48
N GLU A 115 9.11 29.39 -11.29
CA GLU A 115 9.60 28.86 -10.01
C GLU A 115 8.78 27.64 -9.57
N SER A 116 9.43 26.76 -8.81
CA SER A 116 8.80 25.60 -8.17
C SER A 116 8.86 25.68 -6.65
N LYS A 117 7.84 25.15 -5.98
CA LYS A 117 7.80 25.04 -4.52
C LYS A 117 7.20 23.70 -4.10
N THR A 118 7.79 23.08 -3.08
CA THR A 118 7.21 21.89 -2.44
C THR A 118 6.32 22.29 -1.27
N ILE A 119 5.13 21.70 -1.21
CA ILE A 119 4.14 21.89 -0.16
C ILE A 119 3.91 20.53 0.50
N ASN A 120 4.19 20.43 1.79
CA ASN A 120 4.00 19.21 2.55
C ASN A 120 2.61 19.21 3.16
N VAL A 121 1.88 18.10 3.05
CA VAL A 121 0.57 17.90 3.66
C VAL A 121 0.57 16.59 4.45
N SER A 122 0.03 16.63 5.67
CA SER A 122 -0.14 15.43 6.49
C SER A 122 -1.61 15.02 6.61
N ILE A 123 -1.88 13.76 6.26
CA ILE A 123 -3.19 13.12 6.32
C ILE A 123 -3.10 11.99 7.33
N LYS A 124 -3.98 12.03 8.34
CA LYS A 124 -4.07 10.96 9.34
C LYS A 124 -4.96 9.84 8.83
N VAL A 125 -4.51 8.61 9.06
CA VAL A 125 -5.22 7.40 8.70
C VAL A 125 -5.73 6.74 9.97
N SER A 126 -7.05 6.53 10.06
CA SER A 126 -7.62 5.80 11.20
C SER A 126 -7.78 4.30 10.97
N SER A 127 -7.77 3.84 9.71
CA SER A 127 -8.07 2.47 9.32
C SER A 127 -7.52 2.16 7.92
N THR A 128 -7.33 0.88 7.60
CA THR A 128 -6.97 0.43 6.25
C THR A 128 -8.17 0.31 5.31
N GLU A 129 -8.86 1.42 5.09
CA GLU A 129 -9.83 1.47 4.01
C GLU A 129 -9.22 2.06 2.74
N SER A 130 -9.66 1.58 1.57
CA SER A 130 -9.36 2.23 0.30
C SER A 130 -9.84 3.68 0.34
N GLY A 131 -8.89 4.61 0.35
CA GLY A 131 -9.15 6.04 0.44
C GLY A 131 -8.91 6.75 -0.88
N VAL A 132 -9.56 7.90 -1.06
CA VAL A 132 -9.29 8.77 -2.22
C VAL A 132 -8.93 10.15 -1.73
N ILE A 133 -7.82 10.69 -2.23
CA ILE A 133 -7.39 12.07 -2.00
C ILE A 133 -7.63 12.83 -3.30
N PHE A 134 -8.37 13.93 -3.22
CA PHE A 134 -8.73 14.75 -4.37
C PHE A 134 -8.79 16.21 -3.98
N GLY A 135 -8.69 17.12 -4.94
CA GLY A 135 -8.64 18.53 -4.58
C GLY A 135 -8.45 19.46 -5.76
N ASN A 136 -8.08 20.69 -5.44
CA ASN A 136 -7.79 21.71 -6.44
C ASN A 136 -6.66 22.63 -5.95
N ILE A 137 -6.00 23.29 -6.91
CA ILE A 137 -5.09 24.41 -6.65
C ILE A 137 -5.87 25.68 -6.97
N VAL A 138 -5.94 26.60 -6.01
CA VAL A 138 -6.57 27.90 -6.17
C VAL A 138 -5.51 28.98 -6.09
N TYR A 139 -5.49 29.92 -7.02
CA TYR A 139 -4.54 31.03 -7.00
C TYR A 139 -5.09 32.28 -7.68
N SER A 140 -4.43 33.41 -7.46
CA SER A 140 -4.70 34.69 -8.12
C SER A 140 -3.46 35.17 -8.86
N THR A 141 -3.64 35.97 -9.91
CA THR A 141 -2.54 36.62 -10.63
C THR A 141 -2.44 38.09 -10.22
N ALA A 142 -1.27 38.71 -10.34
CA ALA A 142 -1.05 40.12 -9.98
C ALA A 142 -2.03 41.13 -10.64
N LYS A 143 -2.64 40.75 -11.77
CA LYS A 143 -3.61 41.57 -12.52
C LYS A 143 -5.08 41.32 -12.15
N GLY A 144 -5.40 40.32 -11.32
CA GLY A 144 -6.74 39.74 -11.24
C GLY A 144 -7.36 39.75 -9.85
N VAL A 145 -8.58 40.28 -9.77
CA VAL A 145 -9.56 40.09 -8.67
C VAL A 145 -10.11 38.66 -8.68
N ASP A 146 -9.99 37.95 -9.81
CA ASP A 146 -10.56 36.62 -10.02
C ASP A 146 -9.61 35.48 -9.58
N LYS A 147 -10.18 34.50 -8.89
CA LYS A 147 -9.50 33.27 -8.50
C LYS A 147 -9.51 32.27 -9.66
N LYS A 148 -8.34 31.75 -10.01
CA LYS A 148 -8.19 30.62 -10.95
C LYS A 148 -8.16 29.32 -10.15
N ILE A 149 -8.77 28.28 -10.70
CA ILE A 149 -8.89 26.96 -10.07
C ILE A 149 -8.39 25.92 -11.06
N VAL A 150 -7.46 25.08 -10.63
CA VAL A 150 -6.99 23.91 -11.37
C VAL A 150 -7.40 22.67 -10.58
N VAL A 151 -8.25 21.83 -11.17
CA VAL A 151 -8.71 20.59 -10.53
C VAL A 151 -7.60 19.55 -10.63
N LEU A 152 -7.33 18.87 -9.52
CA LEU A 152 -6.28 17.86 -9.44
C LEU A 152 -6.85 16.48 -9.77
N ASN A 153 -6.03 15.66 -10.42
CA ASN A 153 -6.27 14.23 -10.53
C ASN A 153 -6.32 13.61 -9.12
N SER A 154 -7.19 12.63 -8.96
CA SER A 154 -7.38 11.95 -7.68
C SER A 154 -6.30 10.91 -7.45
N ILE A 155 -5.80 10.83 -6.22
CA ILE A 155 -4.90 9.78 -5.76
C ILE A 155 -5.76 8.70 -5.11
N HIS A 156 -5.73 7.50 -5.69
CA HIS A 156 -6.38 6.33 -5.13
C HIS A 156 -5.38 5.57 -4.26
N MET A 157 -5.72 5.40 -2.98
CA MET A 157 -4.94 4.62 -2.04
C MET A 157 -5.40 3.16 -2.11
N ASP A 158 -4.56 2.28 -2.66
CA ASP A 158 -4.79 0.83 -2.61
C ASP A 158 -4.21 0.28 -1.30
N ILE A 159 -5.02 -0.44 -0.53
CA ILE A 159 -4.59 -1.11 0.69
C ILE A 159 -3.53 -2.20 0.41
N MET A 160 -3.57 -2.81 -0.79
CA MET A 160 -2.74 -3.96 -1.12
C MET A 160 -1.23 -3.69 -0.98
N ASP A 161 -0.80 -2.44 -1.17
CA ASP A 161 0.60 -2.03 -1.00
C ASP A 161 1.05 -2.06 0.47
N TYR A 162 0.11 -2.07 1.40
CA TYR A 162 0.35 -2.08 2.85
C TYR A 162 0.13 -3.45 3.49
N ILE A 163 -0.28 -4.45 2.72
CA ILE A 163 -0.41 -5.83 3.19
C ILE A 163 0.93 -6.53 3.01
N HIS A 164 1.44 -7.10 4.10
CA HIS A 164 2.68 -7.84 4.11
C HIS A 164 2.46 -9.30 4.52
N PRO A 165 3.19 -10.26 3.92
CA PRO A 165 3.08 -11.66 4.28
C PRO A 165 3.43 -11.87 5.76
N ALA A 166 2.56 -12.58 6.49
CA ALA A 166 2.75 -12.87 7.91
C ALA A 166 2.57 -14.37 8.19
N THR A 167 2.96 -14.82 9.38
CA THR A 167 2.75 -16.21 9.83
C THR A 167 1.98 -16.24 11.13
N CYS A 168 1.08 -17.20 11.25
CA CYS A 168 0.45 -17.57 12.51
C CYS A 168 0.33 -19.10 12.60
N THR A 169 0.10 -19.60 13.80
CA THR A 169 -0.17 -21.02 14.03
C THR A 169 -1.57 -21.38 13.53
N ASP A 170 -1.78 -22.67 13.25
CA ASP A 170 -3.08 -23.20 12.83
C ASP A 170 -4.17 -23.00 13.90
N VAL A 171 -3.81 -22.95 15.19
CA VAL A 171 -4.74 -22.61 16.28
C VAL A 171 -5.16 -21.14 16.22
N GLU A 172 -4.21 -20.23 16.06
CA GLU A 172 -4.48 -18.79 15.92
C GLU A 172 -5.31 -18.50 14.67
N PHE A 173 -4.97 -19.12 13.53
CA PHE A 173 -5.75 -18.98 12.30
C PHE A 173 -7.20 -19.35 12.52
N ARG A 174 -7.49 -20.51 13.14
CA ARG A 174 -8.87 -20.94 13.41
C ARG A 174 -9.59 -20.02 14.38
N SER A 175 -8.90 -19.55 15.41
CA SER A 175 -9.46 -18.61 16.39
C SER A 175 -9.88 -17.31 15.70
N MET A 176 -8.93 -16.67 15.00
CA MET A 176 -9.18 -15.45 14.25
C MET A 176 -10.24 -15.65 13.16
N TRP A 177 -10.20 -16.78 12.44
CA TRP A 177 -11.19 -17.10 11.42
C TRP A 177 -12.60 -17.16 12.00
N ALA A 178 -12.78 -17.70 13.20
CA ALA A 178 -14.07 -17.74 13.88
C ALA A 178 -14.50 -16.38 14.46
N GLU A 179 -13.54 -15.57 14.89
CA GLU A 179 -13.77 -14.25 15.50
C GLU A 179 -14.12 -13.16 14.47
N PHE A 180 -13.53 -13.21 13.27
CA PHE A 180 -13.66 -12.12 12.31
C PHE A 180 -15.08 -12.02 11.74
N GLU A 181 -15.65 -10.82 11.87
CA GLU A 181 -17.05 -10.54 11.51
C GLU A 181 -17.23 -10.36 10.01
N TRP A 182 -16.25 -9.77 9.33
CA TRP A 182 -16.35 -9.47 7.90
C TRP A 182 -15.83 -10.63 7.07
N GLU A 183 -16.70 -11.14 6.19
CA GLU A 183 -16.35 -12.14 5.18
C GLU A 183 -16.68 -11.61 3.78
N ASN A 184 -15.72 -11.76 2.87
CA ASN A 184 -15.96 -11.62 1.45
C ASN A 184 -15.72 -12.96 0.75
N LYS A 185 -16.71 -13.43 -0.01
CA LYS A 185 -16.65 -14.70 -0.74
C LYS A 185 -16.63 -14.43 -2.24
N VAL A 186 -15.48 -14.68 -2.84
CA VAL A 186 -15.22 -14.47 -4.26
C VAL A 186 -15.32 -15.82 -5.00
N SER A 187 -16.07 -15.86 -6.09
CA SER A 187 -16.14 -17.04 -6.95
C SER A 187 -14.94 -17.10 -7.89
N VAL A 188 -14.40 -18.30 -8.11
CA VAL A 188 -13.25 -18.50 -9.00
C VAL A 188 -13.69 -18.56 -10.45
N ASN A 189 -13.15 -17.65 -11.26
CA ASN A 189 -13.30 -17.55 -12.70
C ASN A 189 -11.92 -17.30 -13.34
N THR A 190 -11.24 -18.39 -13.64
CA THR A 190 -9.83 -18.38 -14.02
C THR A 190 -9.57 -19.17 -15.30
N ASP A 191 -8.53 -18.76 -16.04
CA ASP A 191 -8.02 -19.46 -17.22
C ASP A 191 -6.88 -20.44 -16.85
N PHE A 192 -6.53 -20.52 -15.56
CA PHE A 192 -5.55 -21.49 -15.07
C PHE A 192 -6.14 -22.90 -15.10
N THR A 193 -5.27 -23.86 -15.40
CA THR A 193 -5.61 -25.28 -15.44
C THR A 193 -4.92 -26.08 -14.34
N ASP A 194 -3.78 -25.62 -13.82
CA ASP A 194 -3.07 -26.25 -12.71
C ASP A 194 -3.41 -25.57 -11.37
N LEU A 195 -3.75 -26.38 -10.37
CA LEU A 195 -4.16 -25.89 -9.04
C LEU A 195 -3.01 -25.20 -8.30
N SER A 196 -1.79 -25.71 -8.43
CA SER A 196 -0.61 -25.14 -7.79
C SER A 196 -0.21 -23.81 -8.44
N GLU A 197 -0.27 -23.71 -9.77
CA GLU A 197 -0.09 -22.44 -10.49
C GLU A 197 -1.12 -21.40 -10.05
N TYR A 198 -2.39 -21.80 -9.91
CA TYR A 198 -3.43 -20.89 -9.48
C TYR A 198 -3.23 -20.42 -8.03
N LEU A 199 -2.86 -21.31 -7.11
CA LEU A 199 -2.49 -20.90 -5.74
C LEU A 199 -1.33 -19.92 -5.72
N ASN A 200 -0.24 -20.22 -6.45
CA ASN A 200 0.92 -19.34 -6.52
C ASN A 200 0.56 -17.97 -7.11
N HIS A 201 -0.36 -17.95 -8.08
CA HIS A 201 -0.91 -16.71 -8.61
C HIS A 201 -1.69 -15.93 -7.54
N ILE A 202 -2.58 -16.58 -6.79
CA ILE A 202 -3.30 -15.95 -5.67
C ILE A 202 -2.33 -15.39 -4.63
N VAL A 203 -1.36 -16.18 -4.18
CA VAL A 203 -0.29 -15.76 -3.26
C VAL A 203 0.44 -14.51 -3.77
N LYS A 204 0.76 -14.48 -5.07
CA LYS A 204 1.47 -13.36 -5.70
C LYS A 204 0.62 -12.09 -5.76
N ILE A 205 -0.64 -12.18 -6.19
CA ILE A 205 -1.50 -11.00 -6.34
C ILE A 205 -1.97 -10.44 -5.00
N THR A 206 -2.08 -11.28 -3.97
CA THR A 206 -2.50 -10.85 -2.64
C THR A 206 -1.35 -10.49 -1.70
N ASN A 207 -0.12 -10.83 -2.07
CA ASN A 207 1.06 -10.69 -1.21
C ASN A 207 0.88 -11.33 0.17
N MET A 208 0.16 -12.47 0.23
CA MET A 208 -0.10 -13.20 1.47
C MET A 208 0.78 -14.44 1.56
N LYS A 209 1.10 -14.89 2.78
CA LYS A 209 1.86 -16.11 2.98
C LYS A 209 0.93 -17.32 3.02
N CYS A 210 1.23 -18.36 2.25
CA CYS A 210 0.55 -19.66 2.39
C CYS A 210 1.01 -20.35 3.68
N LEU A 211 0.06 -20.74 4.52
CA LEU A 211 0.29 -21.44 5.79
C LEU A 211 0.12 -22.96 5.66
N THR A 212 -0.57 -23.43 4.62
CA THR A 212 -0.79 -24.87 4.40
C THR A 212 0.51 -25.52 3.90
N PRO A 213 1.10 -26.47 4.65
CA PRO A 213 2.27 -27.20 4.20
C PRO A 213 1.92 -28.19 3.07
N ASP A 214 2.92 -28.63 2.33
CA ASP A 214 2.83 -29.74 1.37
C ASP A 214 1.72 -29.62 0.32
N VAL A 215 1.57 -28.41 -0.23
CA VAL A 215 0.54 -28.13 -1.24
C VAL A 215 0.65 -29.02 -2.50
N GLU A 216 1.83 -29.60 -2.73
CA GLU A 216 2.12 -30.50 -3.84
C GLU A 216 1.42 -31.87 -3.72
N GLN A 217 1.10 -32.33 -2.50
CA GLN A 217 0.39 -33.59 -2.28
C GLN A 217 -1.04 -33.56 -2.81
N TYR A 218 -1.63 -32.36 -2.96
CA TYR A 218 -2.99 -32.17 -3.45
C TYR A 218 -3.12 -32.32 -4.97
N ARG A 219 -1.99 -32.43 -5.72
CA ARG A 219 -2.01 -32.62 -7.18
C ARG A 219 -2.75 -33.88 -7.62
N GLU A 220 -2.71 -34.95 -6.82
CA GLU A 220 -3.33 -36.23 -7.19
C GLU A 220 -4.85 -36.26 -6.93
N CYS A 221 -5.36 -35.36 -6.09
CA CYS A 221 -6.73 -35.40 -5.57
C CYS A 221 -7.73 -34.55 -6.38
N GLY A 222 -7.27 -33.74 -7.33
CA GLY A 222 -8.12 -32.82 -8.10
C GLY A 222 -8.81 -31.74 -7.26
N PHE A 223 -8.40 -31.56 -6.01
CA PHE A 223 -8.96 -30.61 -5.05
C PHE A 223 -7.84 -30.00 -4.22
N LEU A 224 -7.94 -28.70 -3.95
CA LEU A 224 -6.97 -27.92 -3.18
C LEU A 224 -7.71 -27.07 -2.15
N ALA A 225 -7.28 -27.17 -0.90
CA ALA A 225 -7.63 -26.23 0.15
C ALA A 225 -6.36 -25.63 0.76
N ALA A 226 -6.25 -24.30 0.77
CA ALA A 226 -5.09 -23.61 1.31
C ALA A 226 -5.49 -22.41 2.15
N ASN A 227 -4.83 -22.25 3.30
CA ASN A 227 -4.98 -21.09 4.17
C ASN A 227 -3.81 -20.12 3.91
N LEU A 228 -4.13 -18.85 3.71
CA LEU A 228 -3.16 -17.78 3.54
C LEU A 228 -3.39 -16.72 4.61
N TYR A 229 -2.31 -16.06 5.02
CA TYR A 229 -2.34 -15.03 6.05
C TYR A 229 -1.41 -13.87 5.71
N ALA A 230 -1.86 -12.67 6.04
CA ALA A 230 -1.08 -11.45 5.98
C ALA A 230 -1.52 -10.49 7.08
N CYS A 231 -0.67 -9.51 7.34
CA CYS A 231 -0.94 -8.43 8.27
C CYS A 231 -0.69 -7.10 7.57
N SER A 232 -1.54 -6.10 7.82
CA SER A 232 -1.31 -4.74 7.35
C SER A 232 -0.21 -4.05 8.17
N ILE A 233 0.39 -2.98 7.64
CA ILE A 233 1.30 -2.12 8.44
C ILE A 233 0.63 -1.54 9.70
N PHE A 234 -0.70 -1.50 9.73
CA PHE A 234 -1.51 -1.02 10.85
C PHE A 234 -1.81 -2.11 11.88
N GLY A 235 -1.28 -3.32 11.68
CA GLY A 235 -1.50 -4.46 12.58
C GLY A 235 -2.84 -5.16 12.38
N GLU A 236 -3.51 -4.97 11.24
CA GLU A 236 -4.76 -5.64 10.94
C GLU A 236 -4.54 -6.97 10.23
N ASP A 237 -5.14 -8.01 10.79
CA ASP A 237 -5.05 -9.37 10.30
C ASP A 237 -5.98 -9.62 9.11
N ALA A 238 -5.42 -10.19 8.03
CA ALA A 238 -6.18 -10.64 6.87
C ALA A 238 -6.00 -12.14 6.67
N LEU A 239 -7.10 -12.88 6.69
CA LEU A 239 -7.13 -14.33 6.47
C LEU A 239 -7.78 -14.65 5.14
N LEU A 240 -7.24 -15.64 4.45
CA LEU A 240 -7.80 -16.12 3.20
C LEU A 240 -7.81 -17.64 3.19
N ASN A 241 -8.95 -18.22 2.82
CA ASN A 241 -9.08 -19.64 2.52
C ASN A 241 -9.39 -19.80 1.03
N LEU A 242 -8.50 -20.47 0.32
CA LEU A 242 -8.70 -20.90 -1.06
C LEU A 242 -9.25 -22.32 -1.04
N SER A 243 -10.39 -22.54 -1.69
CA SER A 243 -10.97 -23.87 -1.85
C SER A 243 -11.40 -24.07 -3.30
N VAL A 244 -10.67 -24.91 -4.03
CA VAL A 244 -10.86 -25.09 -5.47
C VAL A 244 -10.73 -26.55 -5.88
N GLU A 245 -11.45 -26.92 -6.94
CA GLU A 245 -11.43 -28.23 -7.57
C GLU A 245 -11.10 -28.09 -9.06
N GLN A 246 -10.42 -29.10 -9.60
CA GLN A 246 -10.12 -29.23 -11.02
C GLN A 246 -11.07 -30.26 -11.65
N HIS A 247 -11.86 -29.82 -12.62
CA HIS A 247 -12.71 -30.70 -13.41
C HIS A 247 -11.88 -31.52 -14.41
N LYS A 248 -12.44 -32.64 -14.88
CA LYS A 248 -11.81 -33.46 -15.94
C LYS A 248 -11.51 -32.68 -17.24
N SER A 249 -12.22 -31.57 -17.47
CA SER A 249 -11.98 -30.65 -18.59
C SER A 249 -10.75 -29.75 -18.41
N GLY A 250 -10.08 -29.80 -17.25
CA GLY A 250 -8.99 -28.91 -16.87
C GLY A 250 -9.47 -27.57 -16.28
N LYS A 251 -10.78 -27.31 -16.25
CA LYS A 251 -11.34 -26.08 -15.66
C LYS A 251 -11.28 -26.12 -14.14
N ILE A 252 -10.80 -25.03 -13.53
CA ILE A 252 -10.80 -24.85 -12.08
C ILE A 252 -12.09 -24.12 -11.66
N THR A 253 -12.75 -24.63 -10.61
CA THR A 253 -13.91 -23.99 -9.97
C THR A 253 -13.75 -23.98 -8.46
N GLY A 254 -14.44 -23.07 -7.78
CA GLY A 254 -14.40 -22.99 -6.32
C GLY A 254 -14.58 -21.56 -5.84
N TYR A 255 -14.10 -21.32 -4.62
CA TYR A 255 -14.25 -20.03 -3.95
C TYR A 255 -12.98 -19.63 -3.23
N VAL A 256 -12.77 -18.32 -3.16
CA VAL A 256 -11.84 -17.68 -2.25
C VAL A 256 -12.66 -17.00 -1.17
N ARG A 257 -12.42 -17.34 0.09
CA ARG A 257 -13.07 -16.70 1.24
C ARG A 257 -12.03 -15.87 1.95
N ILE A 258 -12.31 -14.59 2.12
CA ILE A 258 -11.44 -13.64 2.80
C ILE A 258 -12.16 -13.19 4.07
N ARG A 259 -11.44 -13.19 5.20
CA ARG A 259 -11.94 -12.67 6.46
C ARG A 259 -10.96 -11.65 7.05
N SER A 260 -11.52 -10.59 7.64
CA SER A 260 -10.75 -9.57 8.37
C SER A 260 -11.60 -8.99 9.51
N LYS A 261 -10.95 -8.32 10.47
CA LYS A 261 -11.63 -7.49 11.47
C LYS A 261 -12.32 -6.28 10.84
N THR A 262 -11.78 -5.76 9.73
CA THR A 262 -12.31 -4.57 9.06
C THR A 262 -12.85 -4.90 7.67
N GLN A 263 -13.97 -4.25 7.33
CA GLN A 263 -14.66 -4.43 6.05
C GLN A 263 -13.77 -4.05 4.87
N GLY A 264 -13.03 -2.93 5.00
CA GLY A 264 -12.17 -2.38 3.96
C GLY A 264 -11.15 -3.38 3.45
N VAL A 265 -10.44 -4.08 4.35
CA VAL A 265 -9.48 -5.14 4.02
C VAL A 265 -10.15 -6.29 3.27
N ALA A 266 -11.27 -6.81 3.79
CA ALA A 266 -11.94 -7.97 3.22
C ALA A 266 -12.51 -7.70 1.82
N LEU A 267 -13.09 -6.51 1.61
CA LEU A 267 -13.61 -6.09 0.31
C LEU A 267 -12.46 -5.83 -0.68
N SER A 268 -11.46 -5.04 -0.29
CA SER A 268 -10.38 -4.64 -1.20
C SER A 268 -9.55 -5.84 -1.68
N LEU A 269 -9.23 -6.79 -0.79
CA LEU A 269 -8.60 -8.07 -1.20
C LEU A 269 -9.46 -8.84 -2.20
N GLY A 270 -10.79 -8.86 -1.99
CA GLY A 270 -11.71 -9.55 -2.89
C GLY A 270 -11.82 -8.89 -4.26
N ASP A 271 -11.85 -7.56 -4.31
CA ASP A 271 -11.84 -6.79 -5.55
C ASP A 271 -10.52 -6.97 -6.31
N LYS A 272 -9.39 -6.98 -5.59
CA LYS A 272 -8.07 -7.27 -6.17
C LYS A 272 -8.04 -8.65 -6.80
N ILE A 273 -8.52 -9.67 -6.09
CA ILE A 273 -8.59 -11.04 -6.61
C ILE A 273 -9.50 -11.05 -7.84
N THR A 274 -10.73 -10.54 -7.73
CA THR A 274 -11.71 -10.49 -8.83
C THR A 274 -11.15 -9.86 -10.11
N SER A 275 -10.41 -8.77 -9.97
CA SER A 275 -9.79 -8.04 -11.09
C SER A 275 -8.62 -8.80 -11.73
N ASN A 276 -7.97 -9.70 -10.99
CA ASN A 276 -6.72 -10.36 -11.40
C ASN A 276 -6.82 -11.90 -11.37
N GLN A 277 -8.00 -12.51 -11.51
CA GLN A 277 -8.12 -13.98 -11.46
C GLN A 277 -7.61 -14.71 -12.72
N ARG A 278 -7.39 -13.98 -13.82
CA ARG A 278 -7.00 -14.53 -15.11
C ARG A 278 -5.50 -14.31 -15.37
N LYS A 279 -4.92 -15.12 -16.24
CA LYS A 279 -3.53 -14.92 -16.68
C LYS A 279 -3.44 -13.58 -17.41
N ASP A 280 -2.43 -12.77 -17.11
CA ASP A 280 -2.15 -11.57 -17.90
C ASP A 280 -2.04 -11.98 -19.38
N ALA A 281 -2.78 -11.30 -20.25
CA ALA A 281 -2.62 -11.50 -21.68
C ALA A 281 -1.17 -11.15 -22.02
N LYS A 282 -0.38 -12.14 -22.47
CA LYS A 282 0.96 -11.87 -22.99
C LYS A 282 0.82 -10.73 -24.01
N PRO A 283 1.56 -9.62 -23.87
CA PRO A 283 1.56 -8.60 -24.90
C PRO A 283 1.93 -9.28 -26.20
N ALA A 284 1.07 -9.15 -27.22
CA ALA A 284 1.33 -9.69 -28.54
C ALA A 284 2.72 -9.19 -28.95
N ALA A 285 3.66 -10.11 -29.15
CA ALA A 285 4.98 -9.78 -29.66
C ALA A 285 4.77 -9.04 -30.98
N LYS A 286 5.15 -7.76 -31.01
CA LYS A 286 5.29 -6.99 -32.24
C LYS A 286 6.52 -7.46 -33.00
#